data_AF-A0A7J3DMR2-F1
#
_entry.id   AF-A0A7J3DMR2-F1
#
_cell.length_a   1.000
_cell.length_b   1.000
_cell.length_c   1.000
_cell.angle_alpha   90.00
_cell.angle_beta   90.00
_cell.angle_gamma   90.00
#
_symmetry.space_group_name_H-M   'P 1'
#
loop_
_entity.id
_entity.type
_entity.pdbx_description
1 polymer ?
#
loop_
_entity_poly.entity_id
_entity_poly.type
_entity_poly.pdbx_seq_one_letter_code
_entity_poly.pdbx_strand_id
1 'polypeptide(L)' 'MKTPRKVDLEDMALETLELEKQRLFEKLLNGCEPKKHRNILYEVLGVIDFKRRFEARGS' A
#
# COMPACT_ATOMS: atom_id res chain seq x y z
N MET A 1 20.80 2.48 -6.10
CA MET A 1 19.71 2.73 -5.13
C MET A 1 18.86 1.48 -5.04
N LYS A 2 18.92 0.73 -3.92
CA LYS A 2 18.09 -0.47 -3.73
C LYS A 2 16.64 -0.05 -3.59
N THR A 3 15.75 -0.63 -4.39
CA THR A 3 14.33 -0.32 -4.30
C THR A 3 13.71 -1.21 -3.21
N PRO A 4 13.10 -0.63 -2.15
CA PRO A 4 12.36 -1.42 -1.19
C PRO A 4 11.06 -1.81 -1.90
N ARG A 5 10.94 -3.03 -2.41
CA ARG A 5 9.89 -3.30 -3.43
C ARG A 5 9.09 -4.58 -3.24
N LYS A 6 9.16 -5.25 -2.09
CA LYS A 6 8.21 -6.33 -1.78
C LYS A 6 8.18 -6.80 -0.33
N VAL A 7 9.23 -6.53 0.46
CA VAL A 7 9.44 -7.29 1.71
C VAL A 7 8.76 -6.72 2.97
N ASP A 8 8.24 -5.50 3.02
CA ASP A 8 7.67 -4.99 4.29
C ASP A 8 6.15 -4.71 4.29
N LEU A 9 5.44 -4.84 3.16
CA LEU A 9 4.00 -4.52 3.14
C LEU A 9 3.14 -5.62 3.77
N GLU A 10 3.50 -6.89 3.57
CA GLU A 10 2.72 -8.03 4.08
C GLU A 10 2.79 -8.13 5.61
N ASP A 11 3.90 -7.71 6.22
CA ASP A 11 4.10 -7.71 7.66
C ASP A 11 3.51 -6.47 8.36
N MET A 12 3.15 -5.44 7.61
CA MET A 12 2.52 -4.24 8.17
C MET A 12 1.10 -4.51 8.69
N ALA A 13 0.75 -3.83 9.78
CA ALA A 13 -0.62 -3.78 10.26
C ALA A 13 -1.53 -3.09 9.24
N LEU A 14 -2.81 -3.49 9.18
CA LEU A 14 -3.79 -2.94 8.24
C LEU A 14 -3.91 -1.41 8.38
N GLU A 15 -3.88 -0.91 9.61
CA GLU A 15 -3.92 0.52 9.94
C GLU A 15 -2.74 1.29 9.33
N THR A 16 -1.54 0.71 9.37
CA THR A 16 -0.34 1.32 8.78
C THR A 16 -0.43 1.34 7.26
N LEU A 17 -0.96 0.29 6.65
CA LEU A 17 -1.19 0.23 5.21
C LEU A 17 -2.22 1.28 4.74
N GLU A 18 -3.28 1.52 5.52
CA GLU A 18 -4.28 2.55 5.22
C GLU A 18 -3.68 3.97 5.31
N LEU A 19 -2.81 4.23 6.27
CA LEU A 19 -2.07 5.50 6.37
C LEU A 19 -1.12 5.70 5.17
N GLU A 20 -0.41 4.65 4.76
CA GLU A 20 0.48 4.72 3.60
C GLU A 20 -0.31 4.93 2.30
N LYS A 21 -1.48 4.28 2.17
CA LYS A 21 -2.41 4.51 1.05
C LYS A 21 -2.78 6.00 0.94
N GLN A 22 -3.15 6.66 2.06
CA GLN A 22 -3.48 8.09 2.08
C GLN A 22 -2.28 8.95 1.64
N ARG A 23 -1.09 8.70 2.19
CA ARG A 23 0.15 9.42 1.83
C ARG A 23 0.50 9.28 0.35
N LEU A 24 0.32 8.10 -0.23
CA LEU A 24 0.58 7.85 -1.64
C LEU A 24 -0.43 8.59 -2.55
N PHE A 25 -1.70 8.63 -2.15
CA PHE A 25 -2.72 9.43 -2.84
C PHE A 25 -2.38 10.92 -2.84
N GLU A 26 -1.97 11.49 -1.71
CA GLU A 26 -1.56 12.90 -1.63
C GLU A 26 -0.38 13.20 -2.57
N LYS A 27 0.65 12.33 -2.58
CA LYS A 27 1.80 12.49 -3.48
C LYS A 27 1.40 12.41 -4.96
N LEU A 28 0.44 11.54 -5.29
CA LEU A 28 -0.11 11.42 -6.64
C LEU A 28 -0.86 12.68 -7.06
N LEU A 29 -1.72 13.23 -6.19
CA LEU A 29 -2.45 14.47 -6.45
C LEU A 29 -1.51 15.66 -6.62
N ASN A 30 -0.40 15.70 -5.88
CA ASN A 30 0.63 16.72 -5.99
C ASN A 30 1.56 16.56 -7.22
N GLY A 31 1.35 15.52 -8.05
CA GLY A 31 2.17 15.29 -9.24
C GLY A 31 3.62 14.86 -8.96
N CYS A 32 3.93 14.46 -7.73
CA CYS A 32 5.26 13.97 -7.37
C CYS A 32 5.46 12.55 -7.90
N GLU A 33 6.39 12.35 -8.84
CA GLU A 33 6.72 11.05 -9.45
C GLU A 33 5.48 10.14 -9.70
N PRO A 34 4.47 10.58 -10.47
CA PRO A 34 3.14 9.97 -10.45
C PRO A 34 3.15 8.50 -10.89
N LYS A 35 4.03 8.12 -11.83
CA LYS A 35 4.17 6.72 -12.26
C LYS A 35 4.66 5.81 -11.12
N LYS A 36 5.59 6.29 -10.30
CA LYS A 36 6.19 5.52 -9.19
C LYS A 36 5.19 5.36 -8.06
N HIS A 37 4.58 6.46 -7.61
CA HIS A 37 3.59 6.41 -6.53
C HIS A 37 2.34 5.63 -6.91
N ARG A 38 1.94 5.64 -8.18
CA ARG A 38 0.81 4.82 -8.68
C ARG A 38 1.13 3.33 -8.56
N ASN A 39 2.33 2.91 -8.93
CA ASN A 39 2.72 1.50 -8.83
C ASN A 39 2.74 1.04 -7.37
N ILE A 40 3.31 1.84 -6.47
CA ILE A 40 3.35 1.53 -5.03
C ILE A 40 1.93 1.51 -4.45
N LEU A 41 1.06 2.43 -4.86
CA LEU A 41 -0.33 2.46 -4.42
C LEU A 41 -1.08 1.17 -4.80
N TYR A 42 -0.87 0.64 -6.01
CA TYR A 42 -1.48 -0.63 -6.40
C TYR A 42 -0.96 -1.81 -5.58
N GLU A 43 0.33 -1.84 -5.23
CA GLU A 43 0.89 -2.87 -4.34
C GLU A 43 0.22 -2.80 -2.96
N VAL A 44 0.12 -1.60 -2.36
CA VAL A 44 -0.53 -1.38 -1.06
C VAL A 44 -2.01 -1.80 -1.09
N LEU A 45 -2.75 -1.40 -2.12
CA LEU A 45 -4.16 -1.77 -2.28
C LEU A 45 -4.35 -3.29 -2.38
N GLY A 46 -3.47 -3.99 -3.09
CA GLY A 46 -3.51 -5.45 -3.18
C GLY A 46 -3.31 -6.14 -1.83
N VAL A 47 -2.37 -5.66 -1.02
CA VAL A 47 -2.12 -6.22 0.32
C VAL A 47 -3.27 -5.92 1.29
N ILE A 48 -3.85 -4.71 1.24
CA ILE A 48 -5.03 -4.34 2.04
C ILE A 48 -6.21 -5.26 1.72
N ASP A 49 -6.51 -5.47 0.43
CA ASP A 49 -7.61 -6.35 0.00
C ASP A 49 -7.37 -7.79 0.47
N PHE A 50 -6.14 -8.29 0.33
CA PHE A 50 -5.77 -9.61 0.83
C PHE A 50 -6.00 -9.77 2.35
N LYS A 51 -5.51 -8.82 3.16
CA LYS A 51 -5.66 -8.86 4.63
C LYS A 51 -7.12 -8.80 5.06
N ARG A 52 -7.91 -7.90 4.47
CA ARG A 52 -9.35 -7.80 4.76
C ARG A 52 -10.11 -9.07 4.43
N ARG A 53 -9.78 -9.72 3.31
CA ARG A 53 -10.39 -11.02 2.94
C ARG A 53 -9.96 -12.15 3.88
N PHE A 54 -8.74 -12.09 4.41
CA PHE A 54 -8.27 -13.06 5.39
C PHE A 54 -9.00 -12.90 6.74
N GLU A 55 -9.11 -11.68 7.25
CA GLU A 55 -9.85 -11.37 8.49
C GLU A 55 -11.33 -11.76 8.38
N ALA A 56 -11.98 -11.48 7.24
CA ALA A 56 -13.37 -11.84 6.99
C ALA A 56 -13.64 -13.35 6.92
N ARG A 57 -12.60 -14.18 6.71
CA ARG A 57 -12.73 -15.66 6.70
C ARG A 57 -12.50 -16.29 8.07
N GLY A 58 -11.92 -15.55 9.02
CA GLY A 58 -11.63 -16.00 10.38
C GLY A 58 -12.70 -15.61 11.41
N SER A 59 -13.82 -15.03 10.98
CA SER A 59 -14.94 -14.56 11.81
C SER A 59 -16.14 -15.51 11.75
#